data_AF-A0A944P3A2-F1
#
_entry.id   AF-A0A944P3A2-F1
#
_cell.length_a   1.000
_cell.length_b   1.000
_cell.length_c   1.000
_cell.angle_alpha   90.00
_cell.angle_beta   90.00
_cell.angle_gamma   90.00
#
_symmetry.space_group_name_H-M   'P 1'
#
loop_
_entity.id
_entity.type
_entity.pdbx_description
1 polymer ?
#
loop_
_entity_poly.entity_id
_entity_poly.type
_entity_poly.pdbx_seq_one_letter_code
_entity_poly.pdbx_strand_id
1 'polypeptide(L)'
;FLAKPFSAGSVYTHLVKVIEYPRQFITTTKYFGPDRRRKKETNPPKENRVKAEEDVTIVYSPEKVVKPKTPTDVWYFRLPNSLKEKAGGGGFKGAAEMPLDLLEEAEQQLERASLDFTTWALDYVSKLANLCTQALEASEDGGRSKLFGDINLLALELRGQGGTFGYPLISTFGKMLYDCTQEGCNEDDHAVEIVKAHIDAMRAVLREKVSGDGGEVGRALLASLKEAIKTKETLVK
;
A
#
# COMPACT_ATOMS: atom_id res chain seq x y z
N PHE A 1 -2.03 -10.50 -0.61
CA PHE A 1 -2.37 -9.13 -0.21
C PHE A 1 -2.56 -9.16 1.27
N LEU A 2 -1.69 -8.44 1.97
CA LEU A 2 -1.88 -8.11 3.36
C LEU A 2 -2.70 -6.82 3.41
N ALA A 3 -3.81 -6.86 4.13
CA ALA A 3 -4.54 -5.64 4.46
C ALA A 3 -3.88 -4.98 5.68
N LYS A 4 -3.88 -3.65 5.72
CA LYS A 4 -3.46 -2.90 6.91
C LYS A 4 -4.64 -2.76 7.90
N PRO A 5 -4.37 -2.62 9.21
CA PRO A 5 -3.08 -2.79 9.87
C PRO A 5 -2.62 -4.25 9.82
N PHE A 6 -1.32 -4.48 9.73
CA PHE A 6 -0.76 -5.84 9.72
C PHE A 6 -0.12 -6.17 11.06
N SER A 7 -0.26 -7.41 11.48
CA SER A 7 0.42 -8.01 12.64
C SER A 7 1.51 -8.98 12.16
N ALA A 8 2.48 -9.31 13.01
CA ALA A 8 3.48 -10.34 12.71
C ALA A 8 2.81 -11.66 12.30
N GLY A 9 1.75 -12.07 13.01
CA GLY A 9 0.94 -13.25 12.67
C GLY A 9 0.30 -13.17 11.28
N SER A 10 -0.22 -12.01 10.88
CA SER A 10 -0.80 -11.81 9.55
C SER A 10 0.25 -11.88 8.42
N VAL A 11 1.46 -11.36 8.67
CA VAL A 11 2.61 -11.43 7.76
C VAL A 11 3.07 -12.87 7.61
N TYR A 12 3.27 -13.56 8.73
CA TYR A 12 3.63 -14.98 8.76
C TYR A 12 2.62 -15.83 8.01
N THR A 13 1.32 -15.68 8.31
CA THR A 13 0.25 -16.39 7.60
C THR A 13 0.31 -16.15 6.10
N HIS A 14 0.63 -14.92 5.67
CA HIS A 14 0.77 -14.62 4.25
C HIS A 14 2.01 -15.28 3.62
N LEU A 15 3.16 -15.24 4.30
CA LEU A 15 4.39 -15.87 3.85
C LEU A 15 4.21 -17.38 3.70
N VAL A 16 3.66 -18.05 4.71
CA VAL A 16 3.33 -19.48 4.67
C VAL A 16 2.42 -19.78 3.48
N LYS A 17 1.38 -18.97 3.27
CA LYS A 17 0.48 -19.15 2.12
C LYS A 17 1.18 -19.04 0.77
N VAL A 18 2.15 -18.12 0.62
CA VAL A 18 2.92 -17.95 -0.62
C VAL A 18 3.88 -19.13 -0.82
N ILE A 19 4.51 -19.60 0.26
CA ILE A 19 5.45 -20.72 0.23
C ILE A 19 4.73 -22.03 -0.04
N GLU A 20 3.64 -22.33 0.65
CA GLU A 20 2.90 -23.60 0.56
C GLU A 20 2.04 -23.67 -0.70
N TYR A 21 1.40 -22.55 -1.08
CA TYR A 21 0.43 -22.48 -2.17
C TYR A 21 0.80 -21.37 -3.17
N PRO A 22 1.90 -21.54 -3.93
CA PRO A 22 2.32 -20.55 -4.90
C PRO A 22 1.23 -20.32 -5.94
N ARG A 23 1.12 -19.07 -6.43
CA ARG A 23 0.07 -18.68 -7.36
C ARG A 23 0.28 -19.41 -8.70
N GLN A 24 -0.77 -20.06 -9.18
CA GLN A 24 -0.81 -20.61 -10.52
C GLN A 24 -0.70 -19.49 -11.56
N PHE A 25 0.09 -19.70 -12.60
CA PHE A 25 0.15 -18.82 -13.76
C PHE A 25 -0.68 -19.40 -14.90
N ILE A 26 -1.29 -18.51 -15.68
CA ILE A 26 -2.12 -18.85 -16.82
C ILE A 26 -1.66 -18.08 -18.05
N THR A 27 -1.74 -18.73 -19.21
CA THR A 27 -1.56 -18.07 -20.51
C THR A 27 -2.82 -18.22 -21.34
N THR A 28 -3.21 -17.13 -21.98
CA THR A 28 -4.21 -17.04 -23.05
C THR A 28 -3.60 -16.29 -24.23
N THR A 29 -4.34 -16.12 -25.32
CA THR A 29 -3.90 -15.29 -26.46
C THR A 29 -3.46 -13.88 -26.07
N LYS A 30 -4.15 -13.24 -25.11
CA LYS A 30 -3.96 -11.82 -24.76
C LYS A 30 -3.33 -11.59 -23.38
N TYR A 31 -3.22 -12.61 -22.55
CA TYR A 31 -2.79 -12.47 -21.17
C TYR A 31 -1.83 -13.59 -20.77
N PHE A 32 -0.74 -13.20 -20.10
CA PHE A 32 0.11 -14.08 -19.32
C PHE A 32 0.27 -13.49 -17.93
N GLY A 33 0.06 -14.29 -16.90
CA GLY A 33 0.23 -13.85 -15.52
C GLY A 33 -0.44 -14.76 -14.51
N PRO A 34 -0.45 -14.37 -13.22
CA PRO A 34 -1.07 -15.16 -12.17
C PRO A 34 -2.58 -15.28 -12.39
N ASP A 35 -3.15 -16.45 -12.09
CA ASP A 35 -4.60 -16.64 -12.13
C ASP A 35 -5.28 -15.59 -11.24
N ARG A 36 -6.14 -14.78 -11.84
CA ARG A 36 -6.86 -13.71 -11.16
C ARG A 36 -7.98 -14.25 -10.28
N ARG A 37 -8.38 -15.51 -10.45
CA ARG A 37 -9.27 -16.21 -9.53
C ARG A 37 -8.52 -16.50 -8.23
N ARG A 38 -9.01 -15.93 -7.14
CA ARG A 38 -8.42 -16.05 -5.80
C ARG A 38 -9.17 -17.01 -4.90
N LYS A 39 -10.43 -17.29 -5.26
CA LYS A 39 -11.33 -18.19 -4.55
C LYS A 39 -11.90 -19.17 -5.58
N LYS A 40 -11.89 -20.45 -5.26
CA LYS A 40 -12.63 -21.46 -6.01
C LYS A 40 -14.03 -21.49 -5.38
N GLU A 41 -14.99 -20.86 -6.03
CA GLU A 41 -16.39 -20.99 -5.63
C GLU A 41 -16.88 -22.36 -6.09
N THR A 42 -17.39 -23.16 -5.14
CA THR A 42 -17.81 -24.53 -5.41
C THR A 42 -19.14 -24.60 -6.15
N ASN A 43 -20.01 -23.59 -5.99
CA ASN A 43 -21.31 -23.49 -6.65
C ASN A 43 -21.62 -22.03 -7.04
N PRO A 44 -21.00 -21.48 -8.10
CA PRO A 44 -21.33 -20.14 -8.55
C PRO A 44 -22.79 -20.10 -9.03
N PRO A 45 -23.55 -19.03 -8.74
CA PRO A 45 -24.95 -18.89 -9.19
C PRO A 45 -25.12 -19.00 -10.72
N LYS A 46 -24.07 -18.64 -11.46
CA LYS A 46 -23.97 -18.81 -12.90
C LYS A 46 -22.52 -19.10 -13.29
N GLU A 47 -22.30 -20.23 -13.95
CA GLU A 47 -21.01 -20.56 -14.53
C GLU A 47 -20.88 -19.90 -15.91
N ASN A 48 -19.87 -19.03 -16.06
CA ASN A 48 -19.58 -18.36 -17.33
C ASN A 48 -18.29 -18.91 -18.00
N ARG A 49 -17.66 -19.94 -17.41
CA ARG A 49 -16.57 -20.68 -18.05
C ARG A 49 -17.07 -21.40 -19.29
N VAL A 50 -16.41 -21.13 -20.41
CA VAL A 50 -16.65 -21.83 -21.69
C VAL A 50 -15.91 -23.18 -21.72
N LYS A 51 -14.79 -23.30 -21.00
CA LYS A 51 -13.97 -24.51 -20.92
C LYS A 51 -13.87 -25.02 -19.48
N ALA A 52 -13.95 -26.34 -19.34
CA ALA A 52 -13.75 -27.01 -18.08
C ALA A 52 -12.23 -27.19 -17.81
N GLU A 53 -11.85 -27.61 -16.61
CA GLU A 53 -10.40 -27.73 -16.26
C GLU A 53 -9.73 -28.85 -17.06
N GLU A 54 -10.52 -29.81 -17.53
CA GLU A 54 -10.13 -30.94 -18.38
C GLU A 54 -9.73 -30.49 -19.80
N ASP A 55 -10.28 -29.36 -20.27
CA ASP A 55 -10.00 -28.79 -21.61
C ASP A 55 -8.79 -27.84 -21.61
N VAL A 56 -8.13 -27.68 -20.45
CA VAL A 56 -7.01 -26.77 -20.25
C VAL A 56 -5.70 -27.52 -20.41
N THR A 57 -4.78 -26.96 -21.19
CA THR A 57 -3.44 -27.54 -21.35
C THR A 57 -2.62 -27.28 -20.09
N ILE A 58 -2.09 -28.33 -19.46
CA ILE A 58 -1.22 -28.19 -18.28
C ILE A 58 0.25 -28.24 -18.71
N VAL A 59 1.02 -27.23 -18.28
CA VAL A 59 2.45 -27.07 -18.54
C VAL A 59 3.20 -27.19 -17.21
N TYR A 60 4.19 -28.09 -17.18
CA TYR A 60 5.01 -28.36 -15.98
C TYR A 60 6.41 -27.75 -16.07
N SER A 61 6.76 -27.11 -17.19
CA SER A 61 8.08 -26.48 -17.41
C SER A 61 7.97 -24.95 -17.55
N PRO A 62 8.87 -24.18 -16.91
CA PRO A 62 8.90 -22.72 -17.03
C PRO A 62 9.48 -22.25 -18.38
N GLU A 63 10.16 -23.11 -19.13
CA GLU A 63 10.95 -22.72 -20.31
C GLU A 63 10.09 -22.44 -21.55
N LYS A 64 8.83 -22.90 -21.57
CA LYS A 64 7.94 -22.79 -22.72
C LYS A 64 6.72 -21.92 -22.41
N VAL A 65 6.92 -20.61 -22.34
CA VAL A 65 5.80 -19.65 -22.32
C VAL A 65 5.40 -19.32 -23.76
N VAL A 66 4.61 -20.20 -24.38
CA VAL A 66 4.03 -19.95 -25.70
C VAL A 66 2.59 -19.46 -25.52
N LYS A 67 2.25 -18.34 -26.17
CA LYS A 67 0.85 -17.89 -26.19
C LYS A 67 0.04 -18.84 -27.08
N PRO A 68 -1.09 -19.37 -26.61
CA PRO A 68 -1.96 -20.20 -27.42
C PRO A 68 -2.38 -19.46 -28.70
N LYS A 69 -2.48 -20.19 -29.82
CA LYS A 69 -2.87 -19.60 -31.12
C LYS A 69 -4.37 -19.34 -31.20
N THR A 70 -5.16 -20.24 -30.62
CA THR A 70 -6.61 -20.21 -30.64
C THR A 70 -7.13 -19.36 -29.47
N PRO A 71 -8.04 -18.39 -29.69
CA PRO A 71 -8.58 -17.52 -28.63
C PRO A 71 -9.20 -18.25 -27.44
N THR A 72 -9.72 -19.46 -27.66
CA THR A 72 -10.35 -20.30 -26.65
C THR A 72 -9.36 -21.11 -25.83
N ASP A 73 -8.08 -21.12 -26.18
CA ASP A 73 -7.10 -21.96 -25.50
C ASP A 73 -6.51 -21.27 -24.27
N VAL A 74 -6.43 -22.05 -23.20
CA VAL A 74 -5.95 -21.63 -21.89
C VAL A 74 -4.92 -22.64 -21.46
N TRP A 75 -3.75 -22.17 -21.02
CA TRP A 75 -2.66 -23.00 -20.51
C TRP A 75 -2.44 -22.71 -19.03
N TYR A 76 -2.34 -23.75 -18.22
CA TYR A 76 -2.07 -23.69 -16.78
C TYR A 76 -0.65 -24.13 -16.49
N PHE A 77 0.10 -23.30 -15.76
CA PHE A 77 1.46 -23.62 -15.33
C PHE A 77 1.41 -24.23 -13.93
N ARG A 78 1.70 -25.53 -13.82
CA ARG A 78 1.82 -26.27 -12.56
C ARG A 78 3.28 -26.64 -12.35
N LEU A 79 4.06 -25.65 -11.91
CA LEU A 79 5.49 -25.81 -11.68
C LEU A 79 5.77 -26.45 -10.32
N PRO A 80 6.90 -27.17 -10.16
CA PRO A 80 7.38 -27.60 -8.85
C PRO A 80 7.56 -26.42 -7.89
N ASN A 81 7.25 -26.64 -6.61
CA ASN A 81 7.31 -25.60 -5.59
C ASN A 81 8.73 -25.41 -5.05
N SER A 82 9.58 -24.78 -5.87
CA SER A 82 10.97 -24.48 -5.50
C SER A 82 11.09 -23.49 -4.34
N LEU A 83 10.06 -22.68 -4.07
CA LEU A 83 10.04 -21.79 -2.91
C LEU A 83 9.97 -22.58 -1.60
N LYS A 84 9.12 -23.61 -1.54
CA LYS A 84 9.04 -24.51 -0.40
C LYS A 84 10.35 -25.25 -0.16
N GLU A 85 10.98 -25.76 -1.22
CA GLU A 85 12.29 -26.42 -1.13
C GLU A 85 13.38 -25.48 -0.60
N LYS A 86 13.39 -24.22 -1.05
CA LYS A 86 14.35 -23.21 -0.57
C LYS A 86 14.09 -22.79 0.88
N ALA A 87 12.83 -22.65 1.28
CA ALA A 87 12.47 -22.19 2.62
C ALA A 87 12.66 -23.27 3.71
N GLY A 88 12.36 -24.53 3.40
CA GLY A 88 12.48 -25.64 4.37
C GLY A 88 13.82 -26.38 4.34
N GLY A 89 14.69 -26.08 3.38
CA GLY A 89 15.86 -26.90 3.08
C GLY A 89 15.49 -28.10 2.19
N GLY A 90 16.43 -28.52 1.32
CA GLY A 90 16.17 -29.55 0.32
C GLY A 90 15.58 -30.83 0.92
N GLY A 91 14.34 -31.16 0.57
CA GLY A 91 13.62 -32.33 1.06
C GLY A 91 12.60 -32.09 2.18
N PHE A 92 12.38 -30.84 2.61
CA PHE A 92 11.36 -30.51 3.60
C PHE A 92 9.94 -30.83 3.10
N LYS A 93 9.27 -31.76 3.79
CA LYS A 93 7.89 -32.19 3.50
C LYS A 93 6.86 -31.71 4.54
N GLY A 94 7.31 -31.05 5.61
CA GLY A 94 6.44 -30.52 6.67
C GLY A 94 5.63 -29.31 6.22
N ALA A 95 4.75 -28.83 7.10
CA ALA A 95 4.16 -27.51 6.98
C ALA A 95 5.17 -26.47 7.48
N ALA A 96 5.19 -25.29 6.86
CA ALA A 96 5.98 -24.18 7.37
C ALA A 96 5.42 -23.69 8.73
N GLU A 97 6.07 -24.08 9.83
CA GLU A 97 5.73 -23.68 11.19
C GLU A 97 6.77 -22.70 11.74
N MET A 98 6.31 -21.61 12.36
CA MET A 98 7.16 -20.67 13.10
C MET A 98 6.94 -20.87 14.60
N PRO A 99 8.01 -20.92 15.41
CA PRO A 99 7.89 -20.95 16.86
C PRO A 99 7.03 -19.79 17.38
N LEU A 100 6.08 -20.10 18.28
CA LEU A 100 5.12 -19.12 18.82
C LEU A 100 5.81 -18.00 19.60
N ASP A 101 6.88 -18.31 20.32
CA ASP A 101 7.74 -17.37 21.04
C ASP A 101 8.34 -16.31 20.12
N LEU A 102 8.82 -16.69 18.93
CA LEU A 102 9.34 -15.74 17.94
C LEU A 102 8.25 -14.84 17.35
N LEU A 103 7.03 -15.38 17.16
CA LEU A 103 5.89 -14.57 16.73
C LEU A 103 5.47 -13.58 17.81
N GLU A 104 5.42 -14.01 19.07
CA GLU A 104 5.11 -13.16 20.22
C GLU A 104 6.15 -12.05 20.39
N GLU A 105 7.44 -12.37 20.27
CA GLU A 105 8.51 -11.37 20.30
C GLU A 105 8.36 -10.35 19.16
N ALA A 106 8.06 -10.81 17.94
CA ALA A 106 7.85 -9.93 16.80
C ALA A 106 6.63 -9.01 16.98
N GLU A 107 5.51 -9.51 17.52
CA GLU A 107 4.35 -8.67 17.86
C GLU A 107 4.71 -7.66 18.95
N GLN A 108 5.45 -8.04 19.99
CA GLN A 108 5.88 -7.10 21.04
C GLN A 108 6.79 -6.00 20.49
N GLN A 109 7.69 -6.32 19.57
CA GLN A 109 8.52 -5.32 18.91
C GLN A 109 7.68 -4.36 18.07
N LEU A 110 6.67 -4.87 17.36
CA LEU A 110 5.75 -4.05 16.58
C LEU A 110 4.91 -3.13 17.47
N GLU A 111 4.43 -3.62 18.62
CA GLU A 111 3.68 -2.84 19.59
C GLU A 111 4.53 -1.71 20.19
N ARG A 112 5.78 -2.01 20.57
CA ARG A 112 6.74 -0.98 21.03
C ARG A 112 6.97 0.09 19.96
N ALA A 113 7.22 -0.31 18.72
CA ALA A 113 7.38 0.64 17.61
C ALA A 113 6.11 1.47 17.38
N SER A 114 4.92 0.91 17.61
CA SER A 114 3.66 1.63 17.52
C SER A 114 3.49 2.68 18.61
N LEU A 115 4.04 2.45 19.81
CA LEU A 115 4.05 3.45 20.89
C LEU A 115 4.92 4.66 20.51
N ASP A 116 6.01 4.43 19.78
CA ASP A 116 6.92 5.48 19.33
C ASP A 116 6.46 6.19 18.04
N PHE A 117 5.52 5.59 17.29
CA PHE A 117 5.05 6.16 16.02
C PHE A 117 4.53 7.58 16.17
N THR A 118 3.80 7.92 17.24
CA THR A 118 3.30 9.29 17.42
C THR A 118 4.44 10.30 17.51
N THR A 119 5.56 9.91 18.13
CA THR A 119 6.75 10.76 18.26
C THR A 119 7.41 10.95 16.88
N TRP A 120 7.60 9.88 16.12
CA TRP A 120 8.16 9.96 14.76
C TRP A 120 7.25 10.73 13.81
N ALA A 121 5.94 10.50 13.87
CA ALA A 121 4.96 11.20 13.05
C ALA A 121 4.94 12.71 13.34
N LEU A 122 5.09 13.10 14.61
CA LEU A 122 5.24 14.51 14.99
C LEU A 122 6.54 15.12 14.46
N ASP A 123 7.65 14.38 14.47
CA ASP A 123 8.92 14.82 13.86
C ASP A 123 8.78 15.02 12.35
N TYR A 124 8.16 14.07 11.63
CA TYR A 124 7.87 14.20 10.21
C TYR A 124 6.97 15.40 9.89
N VAL A 125 5.90 15.61 10.65
CA VAL A 125 5.01 16.78 10.49
C VAL A 125 5.74 18.09 10.82
N SER A 126 6.69 18.07 11.75
CA SER A 126 7.53 19.23 12.06
C SER A 126 8.51 19.55 10.93
N LYS A 127 9.14 18.53 10.34
CA LYS A 127 9.98 18.67 9.13
C LYS A 127 9.18 19.22 7.95
N LEU A 128 7.98 18.69 7.71
CA LEU A 128 7.06 19.20 6.69
C LEU A 128 6.72 20.68 6.93
N ALA A 129 6.43 21.07 8.17
CA ALA A 129 6.15 22.46 8.50
C ALA A 129 7.34 23.38 8.21
N ASN A 130 8.57 22.94 8.55
CA ASN A 130 9.78 23.72 8.25
C ASN A 130 10.04 23.86 6.75
N LEU A 131 9.79 22.81 5.96
CA LEU A 131 9.88 22.87 4.49
C LEU A 131 8.81 23.80 3.90
N CYS A 132 7.60 23.77 4.45
CA CYS A 132 6.52 24.65 4.05
C CYS A 132 6.85 26.12 4.35
N THR A 133 7.43 26.43 5.52
CA THR A 133 7.89 27.79 5.85
C THR A 133 8.98 28.25 4.89
N GLN A 134 9.99 27.41 4.61
CA GLN A 134 11.02 27.71 3.61
C GLN A 134 10.43 27.94 2.22
N ALA A 135 9.37 27.22 1.84
CA ALA A 135 8.71 27.41 0.55
C ALA A 135 7.96 28.76 0.48
N LEU A 136 7.36 29.22 1.58
CA LEU A 136 6.74 30.55 1.68
C LEU A 136 7.78 31.67 1.60
N GLU A 137 8.96 31.48 2.19
CA GLU A 137 10.03 32.47 2.22
C GLU A 137 10.88 32.48 0.94
N ALA A 138 10.89 31.38 0.19
CA ALA A 138 11.59 31.29 -1.08
C ALA A 138 10.90 32.15 -2.15
N SER A 139 11.68 33.02 -2.81
CA SER A 139 11.28 33.70 -4.05
C SER A 139 11.06 32.68 -5.18
N GLU A 140 10.17 33.02 -6.12
CA GLU A 140 9.72 32.15 -7.24
C GLU A 140 10.85 31.57 -8.12
N ASP A 141 12.07 32.11 -8.04
CA ASP A 141 13.25 31.63 -8.77
C ASP A 141 13.82 30.32 -8.18
N GLY A 142 13.18 29.19 -8.52
CA GLY A 142 13.81 27.87 -8.62
C GLY A 142 14.09 27.09 -7.31
N GLY A 143 13.95 27.72 -6.14
CA GLY A 143 14.14 27.04 -4.85
C GLY A 143 12.99 26.10 -4.43
N ARG A 144 11.76 26.40 -4.88
CA ARG A 144 10.54 25.71 -4.44
C ARG A 144 10.44 24.27 -4.95
N SER A 145 10.90 23.99 -6.16
CA SER A 145 10.77 22.64 -6.74
C SER A 145 11.47 21.56 -5.92
N LYS A 146 12.66 21.89 -5.40
CA LYS A 146 13.37 21.00 -4.47
C LYS A 146 12.58 20.80 -3.17
N LEU A 147 12.04 21.88 -2.60
CA LEU A 147 11.25 21.81 -1.37
C LEU A 147 9.97 20.98 -1.54
N PHE A 148 9.27 21.13 -2.66
CA PHE A 148 8.11 20.32 -3.00
C PHE A 148 8.47 18.84 -3.20
N GLY A 149 9.63 18.56 -3.81
CA GLY A 149 10.19 17.21 -3.88
C GLY A 149 10.43 16.59 -2.50
N ASP A 150 11.04 17.35 -1.58
CA ASP A 150 11.28 16.89 -0.20
C ASP A 150 9.96 16.68 0.57
N ILE A 151 8.98 17.58 0.39
CA ILE A 151 7.61 17.44 0.93
C ILE A 151 6.94 16.17 0.37
N ASN A 152 7.10 15.89 -0.92
CA ASN A 152 6.53 14.71 -1.57
C ASN A 152 7.08 13.42 -0.98
N LEU A 153 8.40 13.34 -0.76
CA LEU A 153 9.03 12.18 -0.12
C LEU A 153 8.52 11.96 1.31
N LEU A 154 8.41 13.02 2.11
CA LEU A 154 7.85 12.92 3.46
C LEU A 154 6.38 12.52 3.47
N ALA A 155 5.59 13.04 2.52
CA ALA A 155 4.19 12.66 2.35
C ALA A 155 4.04 11.17 1.98
N LEU A 156 4.94 10.63 1.15
CA LEU A 156 5.01 9.22 0.80
C LEU A 156 5.28 8.33 2.02
N GLU A 157 6.23 8.73 2.88
CA GLU A 157 6.54 8.02 4.12
C GLU A 157 5.34 7.99 5.08
N LEU A 158 4.73 9.15 5.34
CA LEU A 158 3.54 9.25 6.19
C LEU A 158 2.36 8.45 5.62
N ARG A 159 2.18 8.47 4.29
CA ARG A 159 1.22 7.62 3.59
C ARG A 159 1.48 6.14 3.84
N GLY A 160 2.74 5.72 3.77
CA GLY A 160 3.18 4.34 3.96
C GLY A 160 2.99 3.84 5.38
N GLN A 161 3.34 4.66 6.37
CA GLN A 161 3.47 4.24 7.76
C GLN A 161 2.18 4.44 8.58
N GLY A 162 1.39 5.49 8.34
CA GLY A 162 0.23 5.84 9.17
C GLY A 162 -0.75 4.69 9.45
N GLY A 163 -1.23 4.02 8.41
CA GLY A 163 -2.17 2.90 8.54
C GLY A 163 -1.55 1.62 9.12
N THR A 164 -0.21 1.48 9.10
CA THR A 164 0.48 0.35 9.75
C THR A 164 0.39 0.50 11.27
N PHE A 165 0.54 1.71 11.78
CA PHE A 165 0.55 2.02 13.21
C PHE A 165 -0.80 2.50 13.75
N GLY A 166 -1.91 2.20 13.07
CA GLY A 166 -3.25 2.49 13.58
C GLY A 166 -3.75 3.93 13.34
N TYR A 167 -3.09 4.71 12.48
CA TYR A 167 -3.51 6.05 12.04
C TYR A 167 -3.89 6.13 10.55
N PRO A 168 -4.98 5.47 10.09
CA PRO A 168 -5.48 5.55 8.71
C PRO A 168 -5.68 6.96 8.15
N LEU A 169 -6.07 7.93 8.99
CA LEU A 169 -6.22 9.33 8.57
C LEU A 169 -4.89 9.96 8.14
N ILE A 170 -3.80 9.68 8.85
CA ILE A 170 -2.45 10.13 8.45
C ILE A 170 -2.08 9.53 7.10
N SER A 171 -2.40 8.26 6.86
CA SER A 171 -2.19 7.65 5.54
C SER A 171 -3.02 8.33 4.44
N THR A 172 -4.25 8.72 4.76
CA THR A 172 -5.16 9.38 3.82
C THR A 172 -4.67 10.79 3.48
N PHE A 173 -4.33 11.59 4.49
CA PHE A 173 -3.78 12.93 4.30
C PHE A 173 -2.41 12.89 3.63
N GLY A 174 -1.56 11.92 3.98
CA GLY A 174 -0.26 11.73 3.35
C GLY A 174 -0.41 11.40 1.87
N LYS A 175 -1.42 10.60 1.50
CA LYS A 175 -1.75 10.37 0.09
C LYS A 175 -2.21 11.64 -0.61
N MET A 176 -3.12 12.42 0.00
CA MET A 176 -3.61 13.66 -0.60
C MET A 176 -2.49 14.67 -0.82
N LEU A 177 -1.60 14.82 0.17
CA LEU A 177 -0.42 15.68 0.09
C LEU A 177 0.56 15.19 -0.99
N TYR A 178 0.83 13.88 -1.04
CA TYR A 178 1.68 13.28 -2.07
C TYR A 178 1.13 13.51 -3.48
N ASP A 179 -0.18 13.34 -3.65
CA ASP A 179 -0.85 13.52 -4.95
C ASP A 179 -0.81 15.01 -5.38
N CYS A 180 -0.78 15.97 -4.46
CA CYS A 180 -0.72 17.41 -4.78
C CYS A 180 0.70 17.97 -4.96
N THR A 181 1.75 17.24 -4.57
CA THR A 181 3.15 17.65 -4.70
C THR A 181 3.95 16.78 -5.68
N GLN A 182 3.27 16.12 -6.62
CA GLN A 182 3.95 15.35 -7.67
C GLN A 182 4.79 16.25 -8.59
N GLU A 183 5.76 15.65 -9.27
CA GLU A 183 6.60 16.34 -10.25
C GLU A 183 5.75 17.07 -11.31
N GLY A 184 6.04 18.35 -11.52
CA GLY A 184 5.28 19.22 -12.43
C GLY A 184 4.01 19.85 -11.82
N CYS A 185 3.84 19.81 -10.49
CA CYS A 185 2.77 20.55 -9.81
C CYS A 185 3.01 22.07 -9.86
N ASN A 186 1.95 22.85 -9.59
CA ASN A 186 2.11 24.28 -9.34
C ASN A 186 2.87 24.49 -8.01
N GLU A 187 3.79 25.45 -8.01
CA GLU A 187 4.65 25.79 -6.85
C GLU A 187 4.46 27.26 -6.44
N ASP A 188 3.31 27.84 -6.79
CA ASP A 188 2.92 29.19 -6.40
C ASP A 188 2.59 29.27 -4.89
N ASP A 189 2.45 30.49 -4.38
CA ASP A 189 2.11 30.73 -2.96
C ASP A 189 0.85 29.99 -2.54
N HIS A 190 -0.05 29.80 -3.51
CA HIS A 190 -1.29 29.11 -3.34
C HIS A 190 -1.12 27.60 -3.09
N ALA A 191 -0.28 26.95 -3.88
CA ALA A 191 0.09 25.56 -3.68
C ALA A 191 0.75 25.35 -2.32
N VAL A 192 1.61 26.30 -1.89
CA VAL A 192 2.23 26.25 -0.56
C VAL A 192 1.17 26.35 0.54
N GLU A 193 0.17 27.20 0.37
CA GLU A 193 -0.96 27.31 1.29
C GLU A 193 -1.85 26.05 1.33
N ILE A 194 -1.99 25.33 0.21
CA ILE A 194 -2.64 24.01 0.18
C ILE A 194 -1.82 22.97 0.96
N VAL A 195 -0.50 22.95 0.77
CA VAL A 195 0.42 22.07 1.51
C VAL A 195 0.31 22.32 3.01
N LYS A 196 0.33 23.59 3.43
CA LYS A 196 0.16 24.00 4.83
C LYS A 196 -1.13 23.46 5.45
N ALA A 197 -2.25 23.54 4.72
CA ALA A 197 -3.53 23.00 5.20
C ALA A 197 -3.47 21.49 5.47
N HIS A 198 -2.78 20.71 4.63
CA HIS A 198 -2.55 19.28 4.87
C HIS A 198 -1.72 19.03 6.13
N ILE A 199 -0.64 19.82 6.32
CA ILE A 199 0.25 19.70 7.48
C ILE A 199 -0.51 20.00 8.78
N ASP A 200 -1.34 21.05 8.79
CA ASP A 200 -2.15 21.41 9.95
C ASP A 200 -3.20 20.35 10.28
N ALA A 201 -3.84 19.77 9.26
CA ALA A 201 -4.75 18.64 9.45
C ALA A 201 -4.05 17.40 10.02
N MET A 202 -2.85 17.05 9.53
CA MET A 202 -2.05 15.96 10.08
C MET A 202 -1.64 16.24 11.53
N ARG A 203 -1.22 17.47 11.82
CA ARG A 203 -0.85 17.89 13.18
C ARG A 203 -2.04 17.78 14.15
N ALA A 204 -3.25 18.14 13.71
CA ALA A 204 -4.47 17.98 14.50
C ALA A 204 -4.76 16.50 14.81
N VAL A 205 -4.68 15.62 13.81
CA VAL A 205 -4.87 14.17 13.99
C VAL A 205 -3.90 13.58 15.02
N LEU A 206 -2.62 13.96 14.94
CA LEU A 206 -1.60 13.46 15.88
C LEU A 206 -1.76 14.03 17.28
N ARG A 207 -2.10 15.32 17.41
CA ARG A 207 -2.31 15.99 18.70
C ARG A 207 -3.49 15.39 19.48
N GLU A 208 -4.61 15.20 18.80
CA GLU A 208 -5.82 14.61 19.36
C GLU A 208 -5.76 13.07 19.41
N LYS A 209 -4.64 12.47 18.98
CA LYS A 209 -4.41 11.02 18.91
C LYS A 209 -5.57 10.26 18.24
N VAL A 210 -6.10 10.82 17.14
CA VAL A 210 -7.24 10.25 16.41
C VAL A 210 -6.80 8.97 15.69
N SER A 211 -7.00 7.83 16.35
CA SER A 211 -6.64 6.51 15.86
C SER A 211 -7.85 5.78 15.24
N GLY A 212 -7.58 4.66 14.56
CA GLY A 212 -8.62 3.85 13.92
C GLY A 212 -9.29 4.57 12.74
N ASP A 213 -10.60 4.41 12.59
CA ASP A 213 -11.37 5.11 11.55
C ASP A 213 -11.54 6.62 11.81
N GLY A 214 -11.13 7.07 13.01
CA GLY A 214 -11.25 8.43 13.51
C GLY A 214 -12.66 8.88 13.86
N GLY A 215 -13.68 8.03 13.74
CA GLY A 215 -15.06 8.34 14.07
C GLY A 215 -15.58 9.65 13.46
N GLU A 216 -16.35 10.41 14.23
CA GLU A 216 -16.91 11.69 13.81
C GLU A 216 -15.84 12.78 13.65
N VAL A 217 -14.86 12.81 14.55
CA VAL A 217 -13.76 13.79 14.55
C VAL A 217 -12.93 13.66 13.27
N GLY A 218 -12.58 12.44 12.90
CA GLY A 218 -11.84 12.12 11.68
C GLY A 218 -12.58 12.52 10.42
N ARG A 219 -13.88 12.24 10.35
CA ARG A 219 -14.74 12.67 9.24
C ARG A 219 -14.81 14.19 9.14
N ALA A 220 -14.94 14.88 10.27
CA ALA A 220 -14.96 16.34 10.31
C ALA A 220 -13.63 16.95 9.86
N LEU A 221 -12.49 16.41 10.31
CA LEU A 221 -11.16 16.86 9.88
C LEU A 221 -10.93 16.65 8.38
N LEU A 222 -11.33 15.51 7.84
CA LEU A 222 -11.25 15.23 6.40
C LEU A 222 -12.15 16.17 5.58
N ALA A 223 -13.37 16.44 6.05
CA ALA A 223 -14.27 17.37 5.40
C ALA A 223 -13.72 18.80 5.42
N SER A 224 -13.24 19.26 6.57
CA SER A 224 -12.61 20.58 6.75
C SER A 224 -11.39 20.76 5.84
N LEU A 225 -10.51 19.76 5.74
CA LEU A 225 -9.37 19.81 4.83
C LEU A 225 -9.82 19.93 3.37
N LYS A 226 -10.80 19.12 2.93
CA LYS A 226 -11.33 19.20 1.57
C LYS A 226 -11.94 20.55 1.25
N GLU A 227 -12.65 21.14 2.21
CA GLU A 227 -13.24 22.48 2.06
C GLU A 227 -12.16 23.56 1.99
N ALA A 228 -11.12 23.48 2.83
CA ALA A 228 -9.98 24.38 2.79
C ALA A 228 -9.24 24.33 1.44
N ILE A 229 -9.00 23.12 0.91
CA ILE A 229 -8.39 22.92 -0.41
C ILE A 229 -9.29 23.52 -1.50
N LYS A 230 -10.59 23.21 -1.50
CA LYS A 230 -11.54 23.71 -2.51
C LYS A 230 -11.63 25.23 -2.50
N THR A 231 -11.73 25.84 -1.32
CA THR A 231 -11.80 27.30 -1.15
C THR A 231 -10.55 27.95 -1.72
N LYS A 232 -9.40 27.35 -1.42
CA LYS A 232 -8.13 27.76 -1.98
C LYS A 232 -8.16 27.64 -3.51
N GLU A 233 -8.44 26.47 -4.09
CA GLU A 233 -8.51 26.28 -5.55
C GLU A 233 -9.45 27.25 -6.27
N THR A 234 -10.57 27.67 -5.65
CA THR A 234 -11.50 28.64 -6.24
C THR A 234 -10.98 30.08 -6.27
N LEU A 235 -10.03 30.46 -5.41
CA LEU A 235 -9.43 31.79 -5.41
C LEU A 235 -8.45 32.02 -6.59
N VAL A 236 -8.15 30.96 -7.35
CA VAL A 236 -7.23 30.95 -8.50
C VAL A 236 -7.96 31.14 -9.84
N LYS A 237 -9.30 31.07 -9.87
CA LYS A 237 -10.13 31.32 -11.06
C LYS A 237 -10.67 32.74 -11.08
#